data_AF-A0A812IYX3-F1
#
_entry.id   AF-A0A812IYX3-F1
#
_cell.length_a   1.000
_cell.length_b   1.000
_cell.length_c   1.000
_cell.angle_alpha   90.00
_cell.angle_beta   90.00
_cell.angle_gamma   90.00
#
_symmetry.space_group_name_H-M   'P 1'
#
loop_
_entity.id
_entity.type
_entity.pdbx_description
1 polymer ?
#
loop_
_entity_poly.entity_id
_entity_poly.type
_entity_poly.pdbx_seq_one_letter_code
_entity_poly.pdbx_strand_id
1 'polypeptide(L)'
;VMMLDIPTTQRFINDCVSFHFDIVQGMSRQYMTSPVAFAMGAAMAGLLPANIRNVQTYPEDGKYCRMINQHLVRRNYAIRFAELSDLPSLLRLEEFAWVQEMRATEEVLKTRLTTSPTTNLVCELDGKVVAVLYMQRIASFDVLDEQRFMEISKTHDPDGPVVQLIAIGTDPEVGKLGIGSDLRSFALHLARLDRGVDCVVG
;
A
#
# COMPACT_ATOMS: atom_id res chain seq x y z
N VAL A 1 9.95 1.90 -17.52
CA VAL A 1 8.66 2.46 -18.00
C VAL A 1 7.56 1.58 -17.45
N MET A 2 6.46 2.17 -17.01
CA MET A 2 5.35 1.51 -16.33
C MET A 2 4.11 1.50 -17.22
N MET A 3 3.39 0.39 -17.21
CA MET A 3 2.14 0.21 -17.94
C MET A 3 1.01 1.05 -17.31
N LEU A 4 0.14 1.61 -18.14
CA LEU A 4 -1.11 2.24 -17.67
C LEU A 4 -2.28 1.29 -17.82
N ASP A 5 -3.27 1.43 -16.94
CA ASP A 5 -4.55 0.77 -17.13
C ASP A 5 -5.35 1.40 -18.30
N ILE A 6 -6.42 0.71 -18.70
CA ILE A 6 -7.29 1.15 -19.79
C ILE A 6 -7.98 2.49 -19.47
N PRO A 7 -8.61 2.68 -18.29
CA PRO A 7 -9.31 3.92 -17.97
C PRO A 7 -8.38 5.15 -18.01
N THR A 8 -7.17 5.03 -17.48
CA THR A 8 -6.17 6.11 -17.53
C THR A 8 -5.74 6.39 -18.96
N THR A 9 -5.46 5.33 -19.73
CA THR A 9 -5.03 5.49 -21.12
C THR A 9 -6.10 6.19 -21.96
N GLN A 10 -7.38 5.86 -21.74
CA GLN A 10 -8.50 6.53 -22.40
C GLN A 10 -8.61 8.00 -21.97
N ARG A 11 -8.51 8.28 -20.67
CA ARG A 11 -8.61 9.63 -20.12
C ARG A 11 -7.52 10.57 -20.64
N PHE A 12 -6.31 10.06 -20.82
CA PHE A 12 -5.13 10.83 -21.22
C PHE A 12 -4.62 10.44 -22.61
N ILE A 13 -5.50 9.99 -23.50
CA ILE A 13 -5.14 9.47 -24.83
C ILE A 13 -4.37 10.50 -25.69
N ASN A 14 -4.69 11.78 -25.52
CA ASN A 14 -4.04 12.89 -26.24
C ASN A 14 -2.80 13.43 -25.52
N ASP A 15 -2.67 13.16 -24.23
CA ASP A 15 -1.61 13.71 -23.36
C ASP A 15 -0.51 12.68 -23.06
N CYS A 16 -0.64 11.45 -23.57
CA CYS A 16 0.34 10.40 -23.34
C CYS A 16 0.48 9.45 -24.53
N VAL A 17 1.70 8.96 -24.74
CA VAL A 17 2.02 7.98 -25.78
C VAL A 17 1.67 6.54 -25.37
N SER A 18 0.99 6.34 -24.23
CA SER A 18 0.88 5.02 -23.59
C SER A 18 0.09 4.01 -24.41
N PHE A 19 -0.93 4.43 -25.16
CA PHE A 19 -1.78 3.49 -25.90
C PHE A 19 -0.99 2.63 -26.89
N HIS A 20 -0.32 3.25 -27.85
CA HIS A 20 0.45 2.51 -28.84
C HIS A 20 1.74 1.93 -28.23
N PHE A 21 2.38 2.65 -27.31
CA PHE A 21 3.59 2.19 -26.65
C PHE A 21 3.32 0.87 -25.91
N ASP A 22 2.26 0.80 -25.09
CA ASP A 22 1.99 -0.38 -24.26
C ASP A 22 1.63 -1.61 -25.10
N ILE A 23 0.93 -1.40 -26.22
CA ILE A 23 0.66 -2.46 -27.20
C ILE A 23 1.96 -2.99 -27.80
N VAL A 24 2.86 -2.11 -28.29
CA VAL A 24 4.13 -2.54 -28.91
C VAL A 24 5.03 -3.25 -27.90
N GLN A 25 5.09 -2.77 -26.66
CA GLN A 25 5.87 -3.42 -25.60
C GLN A 25 5.30 -4.80 -25.25
N GLY A 26 3.99 -4.92 -25.11
CA GLY A 26 3.33 -6.22 -24.89
C GLY A 26 3.56 -7.19 -26.04
N MET A 27 3.41 -6.74 -27.29
CA MET A 27 3.64 -7.55 -28.49
C MET A 27 5.09 -7.99 -28.64
N SER A 28 6.05 -7.17 -28.19
CA SER A 28 7.48 -7.50 -28.16
C SER A 28 7.90 -8.31 -26.92
N ARG A 29 6.94 -8.79 -26.12
CA ARG A 29 7.16 -9.59 -24.90
C ARG A 29 7.95 -8.87 -23.82
N GLN A 30 7.82 -7.55 -23.74
CA GLN A 30 8.28 -6.81 -22.58
C GLN A 30 7.22 -6.85 -21.48
N TYR A 31 7.64 -7.26 -20.28
CA TYR A 31 6.75 -7.48 -19.14
C TYR A 31 6.60 -6.21 -18.30
N MET A 32 5.95 -5.20 -18.88
CA MET A 32 5.70 -3.97 -18.13
C MET A 32 4.69 -4.19 -17.02
N THR A 33 4.90 -3.52 -15.89
CA THR A 33 4.02 -3.57 -14.71
C THR A 33 3.48 -2.19 -14.37
N SER A 34 2.41 -2.15 -13.58
CA SER A 34 1.92 -0.88 -13.03
C SER A 34 2.94 -0.29 -12.04
N PRO A 35 2.91 1.03 -11.81
CA PRO A 35 3.76 1.69 -10.82
C PRO A 35 3.66 1.06 -9.42
N VAL A 36 2.43 0.77 -8.97
CA VAL A 36 2.13 0.14 -7.68
C VAL A 36 2.71 -1.28 -7.62
N ALA A 37 2.48 -2.09 -8.65
CA ALA A 37 3.00 -3.46 -8.69
C ALA A 37 4.54 -3.49 -8.68
N PHE A 38 5.19 -2.55 -9.38
CA PHE A 38 6.64 -2.41 -9.36
C PHE A 38 7.17 -2.06 -7.97
N ALA A 39 6.57 -1.07 -7.30
CA ALA A 39 6.96 -0.67 -5.95
C ALA A 39 6.75 -1.80 -4.93
N MET A 40 5.61 -2.50 -5.00
CA MET A 40 5.34 -3.67 -4.16
C MET A 40 6.34 -4.80 -4.42
N GLY A 41 6.61 -5.14 -5.68
CA GLY A 41 7.58 -6.19 -6.01
C GLY A 41 8.99 -5.90 -5.49
N ALA A 42 9.44 -4.64 -5.57
CA ALA A 42 10.71 -4.23 -4.96
C ALA A 42 10.69 -4.39 -3.43
N ALA A 43 9.63 -3.91 -2.77
CA ALA A 43 9.50 -3.96 -1.33
C ALA A 43 9.42 -5.41 -0.79
N MET A 44 8.75 -6.30 -1.51
CA MET A 44 8.68 -7.74 -1.21
C MET A 44 10.05 -8.42 -1.33
N ALA A 45 10.95 -7.89 -2.18
CA ALA A 45 12.34 -8.33 -2.30
C ALA A 45 13.28 -7.66 -1.27
N GLY A 46 12.75 -6.88 -0.31
CA GLY A 46 13.54 -6.15 0.68
C GLY A 46 14.26 -4.93 0.09
N LEU A 47 13.81 -4.41 -1.05
CA LEU A 47 14.34 -3.21 -1.69
C LEU A 47 13.36 -2.06 -1.49
N LEU A 48 13.79 -1.02 -0.78
CA LEU A 48 13.01 0.20 -0.59
C LEU A 48 13.76 1.41 -1.12
N PRO A 49 13.06 2.49 -1.53
CA PRO A 49 13.72 3.74 -1.85
C PRO A 49 14.58 4.22 -0.67
N ALA A 50 15.81 4.64 -0.94
CA ALA A 50 16.71 5.21 0.07
C ALA A 50 16.05 6.40 0.78
N ASN A 51 15.28 7.19 0.02
CA ASN A 51 14.41 8.24 0.51
C ASN A 51 13.19 8.35 -0.41
N ILE A 52 12.00 8.05 0.14
CA ILE A 52 10.72 8.10 -0.60
C ILE A 52 10.42 9.50 -1.16
N ARG A 53 10.84 10.56 -0.46
CA ARG A 53 10.64 11.95 -0.91
C ARG A 53 11.44 12.27 -2.17
N ASN A 54 12.54 11.56 -2.41
CA ASN A 54 13.39 11.76 -3.58
C ASN A 54 12.94 10.91 -4.79
N VAL A 55 11.92 10.06 -4.63
CA VAL A 55 11.39 9.28 -5.74
C VAL A 55 10.63 10.20 -6.68
N GLN A 56 11.10 10.30 -7.92
CA GLN A 56 10.49 11.10 -8.97
C GLN A 56 9.57 10.23 -9.82
N THR A 57 8.41 10.78 -10.18
CA THR A 57 7.42 10.15 -11.06
C THR A 57 7.19 11.02 -12.27
N TYR A 58 6.99 10.40 -13.43
CA TYR A 58 6.76 11.12 -14.68
C TYR A 58 5.44 10.71 -15.35
N PRO A 59 4.70 11.68 -15.94
CA PRO A 59 4.91 13.13 -15.90
C PRO A 59 4.91 13.71 -14.48
N GLU A 60 5.68 14.79 -14.29
CA GLU A 60 5.76 15.52 -13.02
C GLU A 60 4.37 16.03 -12.63
N ASP A 61 3.99 15.84 -11.36
CA ASP A 61 2.68 16.19 -10.81
C ASP A 61 1.45 15.63 -11.58
N GLY A 62 1.68 14.62 -12.42
CA GLY A 62 0.63 13.99 -13.21
C GLY A 62 -0.29 13.09 -12.38
N LYS A 63 -1.54 12.93 -12.84
CA LYS A 63 -2.55 12.03 -12.25
C LYS A 63 -2.31 10.52 -12.53
N TYR A 64 -1.06 10.04 -12.53
CA TYR A 64 -0.25 10.07 -13.76
C TYR A 64 1.12 9.37 -13.76
N CYS A 65 1.39 8.11 -13.36
CA CYS A 65 2.78 7.58 -13.37
C CYS A 65 3.11 6.61 -14.54
N ARG A 66 4.13 6.97 -15.35
CA ARG A 66 4.72 6.19 -16.47
C ARG A 66 6.20 5.85 -16.27
N MET A 67 6.92 6.65 -15.53
CA MET A 67 8.31 6.36 -15.19
C MET A 67 8.51 6.67 -13.72
N ILE A 68 9.30 5.84 -13.05
CA ILE A 68 9.73 6.06 -11.68
C ILE A 68 11.25 6.13 -11.71
N ASN A 69 11.81 7.20 -11.17
CA ASN A 69 13.23 7.31 -10.89
C ASN A 69 13.44 7.24 -9.38
N GLN A 70 14.17 6.22 -8.93
CA GLN A 70 14.41 5.95 -7.52
C GLN A 70 15.74 5.24 -7.31
N HIS A 71 16.38 5.54 -6.18
CA HIS A 71 17.53 4.80 -5.69
C HIS A 71 17.04 3.74 -4.69
N LEU A 72 17.00 2.48 -5.11
CA LEU A 72 16.62 1.36 -4.23
C LEU A 72 17.81 0.89 -3.41
N VAL A 73 17.59 0.71 -2.12
CA VAL A 73 18.56 0.15 -1.17
C VAL A 73 17.99 -1.09 -0.52
N ARG A 74 18.88 -2.04 -0.23
CA ARG A 74 18.51 -3.26 0.49
C ARG A 74 18.25 -2.94 1.97
N ARG A 75 17.14 -3.43 2.50
CA ARG A 75 16.82 -3.45 3.92
C ARG A 75 16.95 -4.87 4.45
N ASN A 76 17.05 -4.98 5.77
CA ASN A 76 17.07 -6.28 6.46
C ASN A 76 15.67 -6.88 6.63
N TYR A 77 14.63 -6.17 6.19
CA TYR A 77 13.24 -6.58 6.25
C TYR A 77 12.59 -6.36 4.88
N ALA A 78 11.44 -7.00 4.65
CA ALA A 78 10.61 -6.83 3.46
C ALA A 78 9.22 -6.32 3.83
N ILE A 79 8.59 -5.56 2.93
CA ILE A 79 7.20 -5.14 3.07
C ILE A 79 6.36 -5.88 2.03
N ARG A 80 5.27 -6.51 2.46
CA ARG A 80 4.34 -7.24 1.59
C ARG A 80 2.89 -7.01 2.01
N PHE A 81 1.96 -7.46 1.19
CA PHE A 81 0.55 -7.52 1.60
C PHE A 81 0.38 -8.53 2.73
N ALA A 82 -0.50 -8.20 3.66
CA ALA A 82 -0.92 -9.10 4.72
C ALA A 82 -1.79 -10.22 4.14
N GLU A 83 -1.55 -11.45 4.57
CA GLU A 83 -2.31 -12.62 4.16
C GLU A 83 -3.08 -13.19 5.36
N LEU A 84 -4.11 -13.99 5.08
CA LEU A 84 -4.88 -14.64 6.14
C LEU A 84 -4.02 -15.57 7.03
N SER A 85 -2.94 -16.13 6.46
CA SER A 85 -1.93 -16.92 7.16
C SER A 85 -1.18 -16.11 8.24
N ASP A 86 -1.15 -14.78 8.15
CA ASP A 86 -0.51 -13.91 9.13
C ASP A 86 -1.35 -13.67 10.38
N LEU A 87 -2.63 -14.06 10.38
CA LEU A 87 -3.60 -13.78 11.45
C LEU A 87 -3.07 -14.11 12.87
N PRO A 88 -2.40 -15.25 13.13
CA PRO A 88 -1.82 -15.52 14.45
C PRO A 88 -0.70 -14.54 14.86
N SER A 89 0.08 -14.04 13.89
CA SER A 89 1.10 -13.03 14.16
C SER A 89 0.49 -11.65 14.37
N LEU A 90 -0.57 -11.33 13.64
CA LEU A 90 -1.30 -10.07 13.80
C LEU A 90 -1.99 -9.98 15.17
N LEU A 91 -2.62 -11.06 15.65
CA LEU A 91 -3.18 -11.11 17.01
C LEU A 91 -2.12 -10.84 18.09
N ARG A 92 -0.91 -11.38 17.95
CA ARG A 92 0.20 -11.09 18.86
C ARG A 92 0.65 -9.63 18.80
N LEU A 93 0.75 -9.07 17.59
CA LEU A 93 1.03 -7.64 17.43
C LEU A 93 -0.07 -6.78 18.07
N GLU A 94 -1.33 -7.24 18.06
CA GLU A 94 -2.40 -6.53 18.76
C GLU A 94 -2.20 -6.44 20.26
N GLU A 95 -1.70 -7.52 20.86
CA GLU A 95 -1.43 -7.54 22.29
C GLU A 95 -0.31 -6.58 22.69
N PHE A 96 0.70 -6.41 21.82
CA PHE A 96 1.84 -5.55 22.08
C PHE A 96 1.54 -4.06 21.83
N ALA A 97 0.79 -3.76 20.77
CA ALA A 97 0.59 -2.39 20.32
C ALA A 97 -0.57 -1.67 21.04
N TRP A 98 -1.56 -2.42 21.56
CA TRP A 98 -2.78 -1.84 22.12
C TRP A 98 -3.19 -2.45 23.47
N VAL A 99 -3.80 -1.62 24.32
CA VAL A 99 -4.49 -2.09 25.53
C VAL A 99 -5.73 -2.88 25.15
N GLN A 100 -6.19 -3.77 26.04
CA GLN A 100 -7.21 -4.78 25.75
C GLN A 100 -8.49 -4.21 25.09
N GLU A 101 -8.92 -3.01 25.50
CA GLU A 101 -10.13 -2.35 25.01
C GLU A 101 -10.00 -1.79 23.58
N MET A 102 -8.77 -1.61 23.09
CA MET A 102 -8.48 -1.08 21.75
C MET A 102 -8.01 -2.15 20.76
N ARG A 103 -7.84 -3.40 21.21
CA ARG A 103 -7.43 -4.52 20.36
C ARG A 103 -8.56 -4.90 19.41
N ALA A 104 -8.23 -5.04 18.13
CA ALA A 104 -9.15 -5.67 17.18
C ALA A 104 -9.33 -7.15 17.54
N THR A 105 -10.55 -7.67 17.46
CA THR A 105 -10.79 -9.10 17.64
C THR A 105 -10.31 -9.88 16.42
N GLU A 106 -10.15 -11.19 16.57
CA GLU A 106 -9.79 -12.10 15.47
C GLU A 106 -10.76 -11.96 14.29
N GLU A 107 -12.06 -11.84 14.55
CA GLU A 107 -13.08 -11.67 13.51
C GLU A 107 -12.92 -10.35 12.74
N VAL A 108 -12.59 -9.27 13.44
CA VAL A 108 -12.35 -7.95 12.82
C VAL A 108 -11.12 -8.02 11.92
N LEU A 109 -10.01 -8.60 12.40
CA LEU A 109 -8.80 -8.75 11.62
C LEU A 109 -9.02 -9.65 10.40
N LYS A 110 -9.66 -10.79 10.59
CA LYS A 110 -10.00 -11.71 9.50
C LYS A 110 -10.84 -10.99 8.43
N THR A 111 -11.84 -10.23 8.86
CA THR A 111 -12.68 -9.43 7.94
C THR A 111 -11.83 -8.43 7.16
N ARG A 112 -10.93 -7.69 7.80
CA ARG A 112 -10.02 -6.74 7.12
C ARG A 112 -9.17 -7.44 6.05
N LEU A 113 -8.58 -8.58 6.38
CA LEU A 113 -7.71 -9.32 5.45
C LEU A 113 -8.48 -9.89 4.26
N THR A 114 -9.73 -10.30 4.45
CA THR A 114 -10.56 -10.87 3.37
C THR A 114 -11.23 -9.81 2.51
N THR A 115 -11.67 -8.70 3.12
CA THR A 115 -12.45 -7.66 2.43
C THR A 115 -11.55 -6.70 1.66
N SER A 116 -10.32 -6.47 2.13
CA SER A 116 -9.39 -5.52 1.51
C SER A 116 -7.95 -6.11 1.43
N PRO A 117 -7.73 -7.16 0.63
CA PRO A 117 -6.47 -7.91 0.62
C PRO A 117 -5.26 -7.09 0.15
N THR A 118 -5.47 -6.02 -0.60
CA THR A 118 -4.42 -5.16 -1.17
C THR A 118 -4.18 -3.87 -0.38
N THR A 119 -4.84 -3.68 0.77
CA THR A 119 -4.70 -2.46 1.57
C THR A 119 -3.93 -2.67 2.87
N ASN A 120 -3.78 -3.91 3.32
CA ASN A 120 -3.08 -4.20 4.58
C ASN A 120 -1.64 -4.59 4.29
N LEU A 121 -0.69 -3.94 4.94
CA LEU A 121 0.75 -4.17 4.77
C LEU A 121 1.36 -4.77 6.02
N VAL A 122 2.23 -5.76 5.85
CA VAL A 122 3.06 -6.31 6.92
C VAL A 122 4.53 -6.13 6.60
N CYS A 123 5.33 -5.97 7.65
CA CYS A 123 6.78 -6.02 7.59
C CYS A 123 7.26 -7.37 8.10
N GLU A 124 8.06 -8.05 7.28
CA GLU A 124 8.66 -9.34 7.59
C GLU A 124 10.17 -9.20 7.81
N LEU A 125 10.64 -9.66 8.96
CA LEU A 125 12.05 -9.72 9.34
C LEU A 125 12.37 -11.17 9.74
N ASP A 126 13.36 -11.78 9.08
CA ASP A 126 13.78 -13.17 9.31
C ASP A 126 12.61 -14.18 9.28
N GLY A 127 11.68 -14.02 8.34
CA GLY A 127 10.51 -14.89 8.18
C GLY A 127 9.39 -14.66 9.20
N LYS A 128 9.48 -13.62 10.04
CA LYS A 128 8.49 -13.28 11.04
C LYS A 128 7.86 -11.93 10.75
N VAL A 129 6.53 -11.86 10.85
CA VAL A 129 5.81 -10.59 10.80
C VAL A 129 6.07 -9.82 12.10
N VAL A 130 6.73 -8.67 11.97
CA VAL A 130 7.15 -7.83 13.12
C VAL A 130 6.44 -6.48 13.16
N ALA A 131 5.73 -6.11 12.10
CA ALA A 131 4.89 -4.93 12.09
C ALA A 131 3.74 -5.07 11.08
N VAL A 132 2.68 -4.31 11.31
CA VAL A 132 1.51 -4.23 10.44
C VAL A 132 1.04 -2.78 10.31
N LEU A 133 0.57 -2.42 9.13
CA LEU A 133 -0.20 -1.22 8.86
C LEU A 133 -1.53 -1.63 8.23
N TYR A 134 -2.62 -1.39 8.95
CA TYR A 134 -3.96 -1.59 8.45
C TYR A 134 -4.45 -0.35 7.72
N MET A 135 -4.97 -0.54 6.53
CA MET A 135 -5.56 0.53 5.73
C MET A 135 -6.82 0.02 5.05
N GLN A 136 -7.64 0.96 4.59
CA GLN A 136 -8.72 0.66 3.67
C GLN A 136 -8.91 1.77 2.66
N ARG A 137 -9.64 1.47 1.59
CA ARG A 137 -10.17 2.47 0.67
C ARG A 137 -11.62 2.80 1.04
N ILE A 138 -11.99 4.08 0.98
CA ILE A 138 -13.34 4.60 1.28
C ILE A 138 -13.78 5.58 0.19
N ALA A 139 -15.10 5.76 0.05
CA ALA A 139 -15.71 6.59 -0.98
C ALA A 139 -15.45 8.10 -0.79
N SER A 140 -15.51 8.60 0.46
CA SER A 140 -15.27 10.01 0.78
C SER A 140 -14.91 10.21 2.25
N PHE A 141 -14.53 11.44 2.60
CA PHE A 141 -14.27 11.85 3.98
C PHE A 141 -15.50 11.80 4.88
N ASP A 142 -16.69 12.03 4.33
CA ASP A 142 -17.95 12.13 5.10
C ASP A 142 -18.25 10.82 5.85
N VAL A 143 -17.73 9.71 5.34
CA VAL A 143 -17.90 8.38 5.91
C VAL A 143 -17.16 8.24 7.26
N LEU A 144 -16.16 9.08 7.54
CA LEU A 144 -15.38 9.02 8.77
C LEU A 144 -16.21 9.38 10.01
N ASP A 145 -17.17 10.31 9.89
CA ASP A 145 -17.98 10.79 11.01
C ASP A 145 -18.95 9.72 11.54
N GLU A 146 -19.27 8.72 10.71
CA GLU A 146 -20.20 7.64 11.03
C GLU A 146 -19.48 6.36 11.50
N GLN A 147 -18.15 6.31 11.40
CA GLN A 147 -17.36 5.10 11.69
C GLN A 147 -17.11 4.89 13.18
N ARG A 148 -17.33 3.65 13.62
CA ARG A 148 -16.76 3.13 14.88
C ARG A 148 -15.53 2.29 14.57
N PHE A 149 -14.50 2.36 15.41
CA PHE A 149 -13.21 1.70 15.18
C PHE A 149 -13.32 0.20 14.81
N MET A 150 -14.22 -0.53 15.48
CA MET A 150 -14.45 -1.96 15.24
C MET A 150 -15.27 -2.27 13.98
N GLU A 151 -15.92 -1.27 13.40
CA GLU A 151 -16.80 -1.39 12.24
C GLU A 151 -16.26 -0.69 11.00
N ILE A 152 -15.03 -0.17 11.06
CA ILE A 152 -14.35 0.55 9.97
C ILE A 152 -14.44 -0.23 8.64
N SER A 153 -14.35 -1.56 8.66
CA SER A 153 -14.42 -2.39 7.45
C SER A 153 -15.76 -2.33 6.70
N LYS A 154 -16.86 -1.89 7.35
CA LYS A 154 -18.19 -1.82 6.72
C LYS A 154 -18.27 -0.78 5.61
N THR A 155 -17.42 0.23 5.70
CA THR A 155 -17.37 1.35 4.76
C THR A 155 -16.29 1.17 3.70
N HIS A 156 -15.67 -0.01 3.66
CA HIS A 156 -14.67 -0.31 2.66
C HIS A 156 -15.29 -0.23 1.26
N ASP A 157 -14.66 0.55 0.40
CA ASP A 157 -14.93 0.61 -1.02
C ASP A 157 -13.63 0.28 -1.76
N PRO A 158 -13.53 -0.86 -2.47
CA PRO A 158 -12.30 -1.25 -3.16
C PRO A 158 -11.85 -0.25 -4.23
N ASP A 159 -12.78 0.53 -4.79
CA ASP A 159 -12.51 1.56 -5.80
C ASP A 159 -12.53 2.98 -5.21
N GLY A 160 -12.82 3.12 -3.92
CA GLY A 160 -12.97 4.40 -3.23
C GLY A 160 -11.69 5.26 -3.34
N PRO A 161 -11.79 6.58 -3.63
CA PRO A 161 -10.64 7.41 -3.96
C PRO A 161 -9.80 7.84 -2.74
N VAL A 162 -10.24 7.53 -1.53
CA VAL A 162 -9.56 7.93 -0.30
C VAL A 162 -8.96 6.70 0.37
N VAL A 163 -7.66 6.72 0.66
CA VAL A 163 -7.02 5.71 1.51
C VAL A 163 -7.05 6.17 2.96
N GLN A 164 -7.68 5.39 3.83
CA GLN A 164 -7.69 5.60 5.27
C GLN A 164 -6.64 4.73 5.95
N LEU A 165 -5.67 5.36 6.61
CA LEU A 165 -4.73 4.70 7.52
C LEU A 165 -5.45 4.45 8.85
N ILE A 166 -5.59 3.18 9.23
CA ILE A 166 -6.40 2.80 10.40
C ILE A 166 -5.51 2.70 11.64
N ALA A 167 -4.47 1.88 11.58
CA ALA A 167 -3.59 1.64 12.71
C ALA A 167 -2.25 1.04 12.25
N ILE A 168 -1.19 1.37 13.00
CA ILE A 168 0.14 0.78 12.86
C ILE A 168 0.47 0.05 14.15
N GLY A 169 0.78 -1.25 14.03
CA GLY A 169 1.27 -2.07 15.14
C GLY A 169 2.71 -2.51 14.86
N THR A 170 3.58 -2.43 15.85
CA THR A 170 4.97 -2.90 15.73
C THR A 170 5.37 -3.70 16.96
N ASP A 171 6.15 -4.76 16.75
CA ASP A 171 6.80 -5.47 17.83
C ASP A 171 7.78 -4.51 18.57
N PRO A 172 7.64 -4.35 19.90
CA PRO A 172 8.50 -3.46 20.69
C PRO A 172 9.99 -3.76 20.56
N GLU A 173 10.38 -5.03 20.31
CA GLU A 173 11.78 -5.43 20.16
C GLU A 173 12.43 -4.82 18.91
N VAL A 174 11.64 -4.57 17.86
CA VAL A 174 12.09 -3.94 16.61
C VAL A 174 11.76 -2.46 16.52
N GLY A 175 11.07 -1.89 17.51
CA GLY A 175 10.58 -0.50 17.49
C GLY A 175 11.69 0.55 17.28
N LYS A 176 12.93 0.26 17.70
CA LYS A 176 14.10 1.15 17.49
C LYS A 176 14.60 1.21 16.04
N LEU A 177 14.15 0.29 15.18
CA LEU A 177 14.58 0.21 13.77
C LEU A 177 13.79 1.16 12.86
N GLY A 178 12.78 1.87 13.37
CA GLY A 178 11.99 2.82 12.57
C GLY A 178 10.99 2.18 11.60
N ILE A 179 10.74 0.87 11.70
CA ILE A 179 9.88 0.09 10.78
C ILE A 179 8.49 0.69 10.63
N GLY A 180 7.86 1.16 11.71
CA GLY A 180 6.54 1.80 11.64
C GLY A 180 6.52 3.06 10.76
N SER A 181 7.59 3.86 10.83
CA SER A 181 7.76 5.05 9.97
C SER A 181 7.99 4.66 8.52
N ASP A 182 8.77 3.60 8.28
CA ASP A 182 9.03 3.08 6.94
C ASP A 182 7.76 2.51 6.30
N LEU A 183 6.94 1.75 7.06
CA LEU A 183 5.64 1.25 6.62
C LEU A 183 4.70 2.40 6.24
N ARG A 184 4.55 3.41 7.11
CA ARG A 184 3.71 4.58 6.82
C ARG A 184 4.20 5.31 5.57
N SER A 185 5.50 5.57 5.49
CA SER A 185 6.09 6.28 4.36
C SER A 185 5.89 5.50 3.06
N PHE A 186 6.05 4.18 3.10
CA PHE A 186 5.83 3.32 1.95
C PHE A 186 4.35 3.24 1.54
N ALA A 187 3.41 3.20 2.48
CA ALA A 187 1.98 3.30 2.18
C ALA A 187 1.62 4.61 1.47
N LEU A 188 2.14 5.75 1.96
CA LEU A 188 1.97 7.04 1.29
C LEU A 188 2.59 7.05 -0.10
N HIS A 189 3.72 6.37 -0.28
CA HIS A 189 4.33 6.19 -1.59
C HIS A 189 3.44 5.39 -2.54
N LEU A 190 2.87 4.27 -2.10
CA LEU A 190 1.92 3.48 -2.89
C LEU A 190 0.68 4.29 -3.27
N ALA A 191 0.09 5.00 -2.30
CA ALA A 191 -1.06 5.87 -2.54
C ALA A 191 -0.75 6.95 -3.60
N ARG A 192 0.46 7.54 -3.57
CA ARG A 192 0.91 8.50 -4.59
C ARG A 192 1.08 7.87 -5.98
N LEU A 193 1.39 6.58 -6.06
CA LEU A 193 1.57 5.86 -7.33
C LEU A 193 0.25 5.31 -7.88
N ASP A 194 -0.74 5.09 -7.02
CA ASP A 194 -2.06 4.61 -7.36
C ASP A 194 -2.93 5.75 -7.88
N ARG A 195 -3.43 5.60 -9.10
CA ARG A 195 -4.27 6.61 -9.74
C ARG A 195 -5.70 6.61 -9.26
N GLY A 196 -6.14 5.48 -8.72
CA GLY A 196 -7.45 5.41 -8.10
C GLY A 196 -7.48 6.22 -6.82
N VAL A 197 -6.34 6.68 -6.27
CA VAL A 197 -6.28 7.38 -4.98
C VAL A 197 -6.08 8.87 -5.20
N ASP A 198 -7.01 9.67 -4.70
CA ASP A 198 -6.93 11.13 -4.71
C ASP A 198 -6.27 11.67 -3.45
N CYS A 199 -6.45 11.01 -2.31
CA CYS A 199 -5.87 11.45 -1.04
C CYS A 199 -5.74 10.33 0.01
N VAL A 200 -5.01 10.65 1.08
CA VAL A 200 -4.80 9.78 2.23
C VAL A 200 -5.22 10.50 3.51
N VAL A 201 -5.87 9.77 4.42
CA VAL A 201 -6.33 10.27 5.72
C VAL A 201 -5.84 9.35 6.84
N GLY A 202 -5.53 9.91 8.02
CA GLY A 202 -5.06 9.17 9.20
C GLY A 202 -3.68 9.54 9.74
#